data_AF-A0A821WDY5-F1
#
_entry.id   AF-A0A821WDY5-F1
#
_cell.length_a   1.000
_cell.length_b   1.000
_cell.length_c   1.000
_cell.angle_alpha   90.00
_cell.angle_beta   90.00
_cell.angle_gamma   90.00
#
_symmetry.space_group_name_H-M   'P 1'
#
loop_
_entity.id
_entity.type
_entity.pdbx_description
1 polymer ?
#
loop_
_entity_poly.entity_id
_entity_poly.type
_entity_poly.pdbx_seq_one_letter_code
_entity_poly.pdbx_strand_id
1 'polypeptide(L)'
;VTTEEGKAFADFHNISFIETSSKSSLYVQEAFALIAREIYDMLIEGRIHVQNGWDGVKAGPKTANTNQNQSIDVIQNIQPRRSGCCSS
;
A
#
# COMPACT_ATOMS: atom_id res chain seq x y z
N VAL A 1 -14.06 10.35 23.00
CA VAL A 1 -12.66 10.45 22.53
C VAL A 1 -12.47 11.85 22.02
N THR A 2 -11.48 12.56 22.55
CA THR A 2 -11.09 13.89 22.05
C THR A 2 -10.01 13.75 20.98
N THR A 3 -9.85 14.78 20.15
CA THR A 3 -8.78 14.81 19.15
C THR A 3 -7.40 14.72 19.81
N GLU A 4 -7.24 15.38 20.96
CA GLU A 4 -6.00 15.37 21.74
C GLU A 4 -5.67 13.97 22.28
N GLU A 5 -6.67 13.27 22.80
CA GLU A 5 -6.52 11.89 23.29
C GLU A 5 -6.12 10.94 22.14
N GLY A 6 -6.79 11.05 20.99
CA GLY A 6 -6.49 10.24 19.81
C GLY A 6 -5.07 10.51 19.28
N LYS A 7 -4.67 11.77 19.23
CA LYS A 7 -3.31 12.16 18.83
C LYS A 7 -2.26 11.65 19.81
N ALA A 8 -2.48 11.82 21.11
CA ALA A 8 -1.54 11.36 22.13
C ALA A 8 -1.34 9.84 22.08
N PHE A 9 -2.41 9.07 21.81
CA PHE A 9 -2.32 7.62 21.63
C PHE A 9 -1.47 7.26 20.40
N ALA A 10 -1.67 7.95 19.28
CA ALA A 10 -0.92 7.72 18.05
C ALA A 10 0.57 8.04 18.22
N ASP A 11 0.89 9.18 18.85
CA ASP A 11 2.25 9.59 19.17
C ASP A 11 2.95 8.57 20.08
N PHE A 12 2.25 8.03 21.09
CA PHE A 12 2.79 7.00 21.99
C PHE A 12 3.13 5.69 21.27
N HIS A 13 2.32 5.30 20.29
CA HIS A 13 2.54 4.08 19.50
C HIS A 13 3.37 4.30 18.22
N ASN A 14 3.82 5.54 17.98
CA ASN A 14 4.55 5.93 16.78
C ASN A 14 3.79 5.57 15.48
N ILE A 15 2.49 5.86 15.46
CA ILE A 15 1.61 5.72 14.29
C ILE A 15 1.02 7.09 13.91
N SER A 16 0.63 7.25 12.66
CA SER A 16 0.03 8.49 12.16
C SER A 16 -1.41 8.69 12.66
N PHE A 17 -1.80 9.94 12.95
CA PHE A 17 -3.16 10.32 13.34
C PHE A 17 -3.82 11.23 12.30
N ILE A 18 -5.04 10.90 11.91
CA ILE A 18 -5.91 11.74 11.07
C ILE A 18 -7.38 11.47 11.41
N GLU A 19 -8.13 12.51 11.78
CA GLU A 19 -9.58 12.39 11.93
C GLU A 19 -10.27 12.45 10.57
N THR A 20 -11.27 11.60 10.34
CA THR A 20 -12.00 11.55 9.08
C THR A 20 -13.51 11.55 9.33
N SER A 21 -14.27 12.02 8.35
CA SER A 21 -15.73 11.90 8.37
C SER A 21 -16.21 11.40 7.01
N SER A 22 -16.62 10.13 6.96
CA SER A 22 -17.21 9.52 5.76
C SER A 22 -18.51 10.23 5.36
N LYS A 23 -19.33 10.62 6.35
CA LYS A 23 -20.61 11.31 6.13
C LYS A 23 -20.44 12.64 5.39
N SER A 24 -19.37 13.38 5.68
CA SER A 24 -19.09 14.68 5.06
C SER A 24 -17.94 14.62 4.06
N SER A 25 -17.44 13.43 3.72
CA SER A 25 -16.27 13.22 2.85
C SER A 25 -15.04 14.04 3.26
N LEU A 26 -14.83 14.22 4.57
CA LEU A 26 -13.74 15.04 5.09
C LEU A 26 -12.54 14.15 5.41
N TYR A 27 -11.37 14.50 4.87
CA TYR A 27 -10.07 13.88 5.13
C TYR A 27 -9.95 12.38 4.78
N VAL A 28 -10.95 11.81 4.12
CA VAL A 28 -10.96 10.39 3.75
C VAL A 28 -9.86 10.09 2.72
N GLN A 29 -9.78 10.90 1.66
CA GLN A 29 -8.78 10.72 0.60
C GLN A 29 -7.36 10.89 1.13
N GLU A 30 -7.16 11.90 1.98
CA GLU A 30 -5.90 12.22 2.62
C GLU A 30 -5.44 11.08 3.54
N ALA A 31 -6.36 10.46 4.29
CA ALA A 31 -6.04 9.31 5.13
C ALA A 31 -5.56 8.11 4.29
N PHE A 32 -6.24 7.81 3.18
CA PHE A 32 -5.80 6.74 2.26
C PHE A 32 -4.45 7.06 1.61
N ALA A 33 -4.24 8.30 1.18
CA ALA A 33 -2.99 8.72 0.54
C ALA A 33 -1.81 8.67 1.51
N LEU A 34 -2.02 9.07 2.77
CA LEU A 34 -1.00 9.02 3.82
C LEU A 34 -0.53 7.58 4.04
N ILE A 35 -1.47 6.64 4.23
CA ILE A 35 -1.15 5.23 4.48
C ILE A 35 -0.47 4.60 3.25
N ALA A 36 -0.97 4.89 2.04
CA ALA A 36 -0.39 4.36 0.80
C ALA A 36 1.06 4.81 0.62
N ARG A 37 1.36 6.08 0.94
CA ARG A 37 2.71 6.63 0.88
C ARG A 37 3.63 5.95 1.91
N GLU A 38 3.18 5.81 3.15
CA GLU A 38 3.96 5.16 4.21
C GLU A 38 4.29 3.70 3.86
N ILE A 39 3.34 2.95 3.29
CA ILE A 39 3.56 1.58 2.80
C ILE A 39 4.56 1.56 1.64
N TYR A 40 4.49 2.52 0.72
CA TYR A 40 5.45 2.63 -0.37
C TYR A 40 6.86 2.92 0.13
N ASP A 41 7.01 3.85 1.08
CA ASP A 41 8.30 4.18 1.68
C ASP A 41 8.88 2.96 2.41
N MET A 42 8.06 2.21 3.16
CA MET A 42 8.48 0.93 3.77
C MET A 42 8.95 -0.12 2.75
N LEU A 43 8.35 -0.14 1.55
CA LEU A 43 8.77 -1.04 0.48
C LEU A 43 10.14 -0.64 -0.08
N ILE A 44 10.37 0.65 -0.31
CA ILE A 44 11.65 1.18 -0.81
C ILE A 44 12.77 1.00 0.23
N GLU A 45 12.47 1.18 1.51
CA GLU A 45 13.38 0.92 2.63
C GLU A 45 13.67 -0.59 2.84
N GLY A 46 12.93 -1.49 2.16
CA GLY A 46 13.07 -2.93 2.31
C GLY A 46 12.49 -3.52 3.60
N ARG A 47 11.74 -2.71 4.37
CA ARG A 47 11.07 -3.15 5.61
C ARG A 47 9.92 -4.11 5.34
N ILE A 48 9.29 -3.99 4.17
CA ILE A 48 8.32 -4.93 3.63
C ILE A 48 8.74 -5.35 2.23
N HIS A 49 8.35 -6.55 1.80
CA HIS A 49 8.68 -7.08 0.47
C HIS A 49 7.62 -8.07 0.00
N VAL A 50 7.56 -8.33 -1.30
CA VAL A 50 6.65 -9.33 -1.88
C VAL A 50 7.05 -10.72 -1.39
N GLN A 51 6.09 -11.45 -0.81
CA GLN A 51 6.29 -12.81 -0.29
C GLN A 51 5.33 -13.78 -0.97
N ASN A 52 5.82 -14.98 -1.29
CA ASN A 52 4.97 -16.00 -1.91
C ASN A 52 3.88 -16.46 -0.93
N GLY A 53 2.63 -16.48 -1.37
CA GLY A 53 1.48 -16.82 -0.53
C GLY A 53 1.00 -15.70 0.39
N TRP A 54 1.58 -14.49 0.31
CA TRP A 54 1.12 -13.32 1.04
C TRP A 54 0.47 -12.29 0.10
N ASP A 55 -0.73 -11.85 0.45
CA ASP A 55 -1.51 -10.92 -0.37
C ASP A 55 -1.35 -9.43 0.02
N GLY A 56 -0.55 -9.12 1.05
CA GLY A 56 -0.41 -7.75 1.55
C GLY A 56 0.40 -6.80 0.65
N VAL A 57 1.35 -7.33 -0.12
CA VAL A 57 2.11 -6.57 -1.13
C VAL A 57 2.25 -7.44 -2.38
N LYS A 58 1.83 -6.91 -3.54
CA LYS A 58 1.89 -7.61 -4.83
C LYS A 58 2.59 -6.77 -5.87
N ALA A 59 3.37 -7.41 -6.74
CA ALA A 59 3.85 -6.78 -7.95
C ALA A 59 2.66 -6.50 -8.88
N GLY A 60 2.57 -5.27 -9.40
CA GLY A 60 1.56 -4.91 -10.39
C GLY A 60 1.73 -5.72 -11.69
N PRO A 61 0.68 -5.78 -12.53
CA PRO A 61 0.78 -6.42 -13.83
C PRO A 61 1.87 -5.74 -14.65
N LYS A 62 2.82 -6.53 -15.18
CA LYS A 62 3.84 -6.02 -16.11
C LYS A 62 3.13 -5.58 -17.39
N THR A 63 2.91 -4.29 -17.57
CA THR A 63 2.46 -3.76 -18.86
C THR A 63 3.59 -3.99 -19.85
N ALA A 64 3.30 -4.74 -20.92
CA ALA A 64 4.24 -5.01 -21.99
C ALA A 64 4.42 -3.75 -22.86
N ASN A 65 5.03 -2.69 -22.32
CA ASN A 65 5.55 -1.58 -23.11
C ASN A 65 6.45 -0.68 -22.27
N THR A 66 7.76 -0.89 -22.38
CA THR A 66 8.74 0.15 -22.78
C THR A 66 10.14 -0.40 -22.50
N ASN A 67 10.93 -0.54 -23.57
CA ASN A 67 12.38 -0.62 -23.49
C ASN A 67 12.89 0.62 -22.75
N GLN A 68 13.35 0.51 -21.49
CA GLN A 68 14.52 1.24 -20.96
C GLN A 68 15.07 0.52 -19.73
N ASN A 69 16.38 0.30 -19.77
CA ASN A 69 17.21 -0.31 -18.75
C ASN A 69 17.21 0.50 -17.46
N GLN A 70 16.36 0.14 -16.50
CA GLN A 70 16.62 0.40 -15.08
C GLN A 70 16.38 -0.88 -14.30
N SER A 71 17.48 -1.37 -13.73
CA SER A 71 17.55 -2.54 -12.86
C SER A 71 16.67 -2.30 -11.64
N ILE A 72 15.42 -2.74 -11.70
CA ILE A 72 14.72 -3.18 -10.50
C ILE A 72 14.78 -4.69 -10.57
N ASP A 73 15.74 -5.27 -9.85
CA ASP A 73 15.78 -6.70 -9.55
C ASP A 73 14.61 -7.03 -8.64
N VAL A 74 13.40 -7.02 -9.22
CA VAL A 74 12.19 -7.60 -8.65
C VAL A 74 12.43 -9.10 -8.66
N ILE A 75 12.95 -9.57 -7.52
CA ILE A 75 13.33 -10.95 -7.24
C ILE A 75 12.41 -11.94 -7.97
N GLN A 76 13.07 -12.73 -8.80
CA GLN A 76 12.56 -13.66 -9.79
C GLN A 76 11.71 -14.76 -9.14
N ASN A 77 10.44 -14.86 -9.51
CA ASN A 77 9.70 -16.12 -9.82
C ASN A 77 8.17 -15.91 -9.77
N ILE A 78 7.59 -15.33 -10.83
CA ILE A 78 6.12 -15.30 -10.98
C ILE A 78 5.77 -16.04 -12.27
N GLN A 79 5.34 -17.30 -12.13
CA GLN A 79 4.76 -18.10 -13.21
C GLN A 79 3.33 -17.62 -13.53
N PRO A 80 2.90 -17.60 -14.81
CA PRO A 80 1.57 -17.16 -15.18
C PRO A 80 0.56 -18.29 -14.96
N ARG A 81 -0.44 -18.11 -14.08
CA ARG A 81 -1.64 -18.94 -14.04
C ARG A 81 -2.85 -18.08 -14.42
N ARG A 82 -3.60 -18.63 -15.39
CA ARG A 82 -4.61 -18.01 -16.24
C ARG A 82 -5.77 -17.37 -15.46
N SER A 83 -6.17 -16.19 -15.93
CA SER A 83 -7.34 -15.41 -15.57
C SER A 83 -8.66 -16.15 -15.82
N GLY A 84 -9.58 -16.09 -14.86
CA GLY A 84 -10.97 -16.49 -15.04
C GLY A 84 -11.85 -15.88 -13.94
N CYS A 85 -12.30 -14.65 -14.15
CA CYS A 85 -13.40 -14.06 -13.38
C CYS A 85 -14.42 -13.50 -14.37
N CYS A 86 -15.70 -13.60 -13.99
CA CYS A 86 -16.94 -13.25 -14.70
C CYS A 86 -17.58 -14.43 -15.46
N SER A 87 -18.52 -15.12 -14.81
CA SER A 87 -19.67 -15.76 -15.45
C SER A 87 -20.85 -15.70 -14.48
N SER A 88 -21.80 -14.84 -14.84
CA SER A 88 -23.19 -14.68 -14.36
C SER A 88 -23.44 -14.34 -12.89
#